data_AF-A0A3N0A1I6-F1
#
_entry.id   AF-A0A3N0A1I6-F1
#
_cell.length_a   1.000
_cell.length_b   1.000
_cell.length_c   1.000
_cell.angle_alpha   90.00
_cell.angle_beta   90.00
_cell.angle_gamma   90.00
#
_symmetry.space_group_name_H-M   'P 1'
#
loop_
_entity.id
_entity.type
_entity.pdbx_description
1 polymer ?
#
loop_
_entity_poly.entity_id
_entity_poly.type
_entity_poly.pdbx_seq_one_letter_code
_entity_poly.pdbx_strand_id
1 'polypeptide(L)'
;MEALLMALSFEQMFNQMKIVHCMCPKCNDIMRVSDLRLSSSAKTEKTWRDMFDVEIKNLINKKVEFEEKKKQMQEEARERGRKQVPKIVNKILKKNFAKLGYSPYDIKSILHPIDFVTFDGMKKDQIEKVVLLSDKTANPHLQGIHDMIAEAVKNKLYDWQILRLSNDGGVKYES
;
A
#
# COMPACT_ATOMS: atom_id res chain seq x y z
N MET A 1 -1.13 -32.53 66.77
CA MET A 1 -1.51 -33.73 66.00
C MET A 1 -0.97 -33.53 64.60
N GLU A 2 -0.01 -34.36 64.25
CA GLU A 2 1.00 -34.15 63.20
C GLU A 2 0.38 -33.90 61.83
N ALA A 3 0.76 -32.79 61.21
CA ALA A 3 0.47 -32.52 59.80
C ALA A 3 1.31 -33.48 58.97
N LEU A 4 0.68 -34.58 58.57
CA LEU A 4 1.24 -35.60 57.70
C LEU A 4 1.61 -34.94 56.36
N LEU A 5 2.88 -34.57 56.20
CA LEU A 5 3.49 -34.19 54.92
C LEU A 5 3.45 -35.43 54.02
N MET A 6 2.32 -35.64 53.33
CA MET A 6 2.28 -36.54 52.19
C MET A 6 3.12 -35.89 51.09
N ALA A 7 4.33 -36.40 50.89
CA ALA A 7 5.09 -36.17 49.68
C ALA A 7 4.32 -36.82 48.52
N LEU A 8 3.42 -36.08 47.91
CA LEU A 8 2.76 -36.49 46.67
C LEU A 8 3.83 -36.67 45.61
N SER A 9 3.74 -37.75 44.83
CA SER A 9 4.59 -37.87 43.63
C SER A 9 4.31 -36.69 42.69
N PHE A 10 5.29 -36.30 41.88
CA PHE A 10 5.13 -35.20 40.91
C PHE A 10 3.89 -35.40 40.03
N GLU A 11 3.59 -36.64 39.64
CA GLU A 11 2.41 -36.99 38.85
C GLU A 11 1.10 -36.78 39.63
N GLN A 12 1.07 -37.16 40.91
CA GLN A 12 -0.10 -36.94 41.77
C GLN A 12 -0.35 -35.44 41.99
N MET A 13 0.71 -34.67 42.26
CA MET A 13 0.64 -33.22 42.37
C MET A 13 0.14 -32.59 41.05
N PHE A 14 0.70 -33.01 39.91
CA PHE A 14 0.32 -32.49 38.61
C PHE A 14 -1.14 -32.78 38.25
N ASN A 15 -1.63 -33.98 38.55
CA ASN A 15 -3.03 -34.32 38.32
C ASN A 15 -3.99 -33.61 39.28
N GLN A 16 -3.57 -33.36 40.53
CA GLN A 16 -4.36 -32.53 41.46
C GLN A 16 -4.51 -31.09 40.96
N MET A 17 -3.47 -30.50 40.37
CA MET A 17 -3.54 -29.13 39.81
C MET A 17 -4.58 -28.99 38.69
N LYS A 18 -4.95 -30.08 37.99
CA LYS A 18 -6.02 -30.08 36.98
C LYS A 18 -7.43 -30.11 37.56
N ILE A 19 -7.57 -30.39 38.87
CA ILE A 19 -8.85 -30.57 39.56
C ILE A 19 -9.13 -29.38 40.49
N VAL A 20 -8.10 -28.82 41.11
CA VAL A 20 -8.25 -27.67 42.03
C VAL A 20 -8.64 -26.43 41.24
N HIS A 21 -9.73 -25.79 41.67
CA HIS A 21 -10.19 -24.51 41.13
C HIS A 21 -9.71 -23.36 42.02
N CYS A 22 -9.31 -22.26 41.39
CA CYS A 22 -8.90 -21.03 42.04
C CYS A 22 -9.69 -19.85 41.47
N MET A 23 -9.93 -18.84 42.29
CA MET A 23 -10.60 -17.61 41.89
C MET A 23 -9.59 -16.48 41.80
N CYS A 24 -9.59 -15.75 40.69
CA CYS A 24 -8.75 -14.56 40.56
C CYS A 24 -9.28 -13.42 41.46
N PRO A 25 -8.46 -12.86 42.38
CA PRO A 25 -8.91 -11.81 43.30
C PRO A 25 -9.21 -10.47 42.62
N LYS A 26 -8.81 -10.29 41.35
CA LYS A 26 -9.01 -9.04 40.59
C LYS A 26 -10.26 -9.06 39.70
N CYS A 27 -10.59 -10.21 39.10
CA CYS A 27 -11.71 -10.32 38.15
C CYS A 27 -12.75 -11.38 38.52
N ASN A 28 -12.62 -12.07 39.67
CA ASN A 28 -13.50 -13.14 40.14
C ASN A 28 -13.69 -14.32 39.18
N ASP A 29 -12.82 -14.46 38.18
CA ASP A 29 -12.86 -15.58 37.25
C ASP A 29 -12.41 -16.88 37.93
N ILE A 30 -13.14 -17.98 37.69
CA ILE A 30 -12.86 -19.29 38.26
C ILE A 30 -12.07 -20.09 37.23
N MET A 31 -10.83 -20.43 37.56
CA MET A 31 -9.91 -21.16 36.70
C MET A 31 -9.39 -22.41 37.42
N ARG A 32 -8.82 -23.37 36.70
CA ARG A 32 -8.07 -24.46 37.34
C ARG A 32 -6.66 -23.99 37.65
N VAL A 33 -6.04 -24.55 38.69
CA VAL A 33 -4.64 -24.25 39.05
C VAL A 33 -3.70 -24.58 37.88
N SER A 34 -4.01 -25.62 37.09
CA SER A 34 -3.26 -26.00 35.89
C SER A 34 -3.24 -24.94 34.79
N ASP A 35 -4.23 -24.05 34.75
CA ASP A 35 -4.38 -23.04 33.70
C ASP A 35 -3.60 -21.76 34.06
N LEU A 36 -3.10 -21.68 35.30
CA LEU A 36 -2.29 -20.56 35.76
C LEU A 36 -0.89 -20.63 35.16
N ARG A 37 -0.42 -19.49 34.67
CA ARG A 37 1.01 -19.28 34.41
C ARG A 37 1.69 -18.97 35.74
N LEU A 38 2.04 -20.03 36.48
CA LEU A 38 2.79 -19.90 37.73
C LEU A 38 4.19 -19.34 37.44
N SER A 39 4.47 -18.16 37.94
CA SER A 39 5.81 -17.57 37.95
C SER A 39 6.33 -17.54 39.38
N SER A 40 7.52 -18.06 39.61
CA SER A 40 8.23 -17.88 40.88
C SER A 40 8.97 -16.54 40.87
N SER A 41 8.99 -15.85 42.00
CA SER A 41 9.85 -14.68 42.21
C SER A 41 11.33 -15.05 42.40
N ALA A 42 11.61 -16.34 42.64
CA ALA A 42 12.98 -16.83 42.73
C ALA A 42 13.64 -16.77 41.35
N LYS A 43 14.84 -16.18 41.30
CA LYS A 43 15.61 -16.05 40.07
C LYS A 43 16.07 -17.44 39.62
N THR A 44 15.43 -17.97 38.58
CA THR A 44 15.84 -19.23 37.95
C THR A 44 17.09 -19.01 37.10
N GLU A 45 17.90 -20.05 36.94
CA GLU A 45 19.00 -20.04 35.99
C GLU A 45 18.45 -19.86 34.57
N LYS A 46 19.14 -19.04 33.77
CA LYS A 46 18.75 -18.83 32.37
C LYS A 46 18.99 -20.12 31.60
N THR A 47 17.96 -20.57 30.90
CA THR A 47 18.05 -21.72 30.01
C THR A 47 18.40 -21.28 28.59
N TRP A 48 18.82 -22.23 27.75
CA TRP A 48 19.01 -21.99 26.32
C TRP A 48 17.73 -21.47 25.64
N ARG A 49 16.55 -21.86 26.14
CA ARG A 49 15.25 -21.42 25.62
C ARG A 49 15.04 -19.93 25.88
N ASP A 50 15.43 -19.42 27.05
CA ASP A 50 15.35 -18.00 27.36
C ASP A 50 16.25 -17.17 26.43
N MET A 51 17.44 -17.70 26.10
CA MET A 51 18.34 -17.06 25.14
C MET A 51 17.74 -17.06 23.72
N PHE A 52 17.19 -18.20 23.29
CA PHE A 52 16.53 -18.31 21.99
C PHE A 52 15.32 -17.37 21.86
N ASP A 53 14.47 -17.28 22.89
CA ASP A 53 13.32 -16.38 22.90
C ASP A 53 13.74 -14.90 22.80
N VAL A 54 14.87 -14.53 23.42
CA VAL A 54 15.46 -13.19 23.28
C VAL A 54 15.95 -12.95 21.84
N GLU A 55 16.62 -13.91 21.23
CA GLU A 55 17.07 -13.81 19.83
C GLU A 55 15.89 -13.68 18.86
N ILE A 56 14.83 -14.47 19.03
CA ILE A 56 13.61 -14.37 18.23
C ILE A 56 12.98 -12.99 18.37
N LYS A 57 12.87 -12.46 19.59
CA LYS A 57 12.37 -11.08 19.80
C LYS A 57 13.24 -10.05 19.09
N ASN A 58 14.57 -10.18 19.16
CA ASN A 58 15.49 -9.29 18.46
C ASN A 58 15.32 -9.36 16.94
N LEU A 59 15.12 -10.55 16.38
CA LEU A 59 14.86 -10.73 14.94
C LEU A 59 13.53 -10.10 14.52
N ILE A 60 12.48 -10.28 15.31
CA ILE A 60 11.18 -9.65 15.06
C ILE A 60 11.31 -8.13 15.06
N ASN A 61 11.99 -7.55 16.05
CA ASN A 61 12.21 -6.11 16.13
C ASN A 61 13.01 -5.58 14.92
N LYS A 62 14.10 -6.26 14.55
CA LYS A 62 14.88 -5.91 13.35
C LYS A 62 14.06 -5.96 12.07
N LYS A 63 13.15 -6.92 11.95
CA LYS A 63 12.24 -7.03 10.79
C LYS A 63 11.28 -5.84 10.74
N VAL A 64 10.71 -5.43 11.87
CA VAL A 64 9.84 -4.25 11.94
C VAL A 64 10.59 -2.99 11.53
N GLU A 65 11.78 -2.75 12.10
CA GLU A 65 12.62 -1.60 11.74
C GLU A 65 13.00 -1.60 10.25
N PHE A 66 13.26 -2.77 9.67
CA PHE A 66 13.56 -2.90 8.25
C PHE A 66 12.38 -2.53 7.36
N GLU A 67 11.18 -3.02 7.65
CA GLU A 67 9.98 -2.69 6.87
C GLU A 67 9.64 -1.19 6.97
N GLU A 68 9.83 -0.58 8.14
CA GLU A 68 9.67 0.87 8.29
C GLU A 68 10.66 1.66 7.42
N LYS A 69 11.96 1.31 7.47
CA LYS A 69 12.99 1.95 6.64
C LYS A 69 12.73 1.75 5.15
N LYS A 70 12.33 0.54 4.75
CA LYS A 70 11.97 0.24 3.36
C LYS A 70 10.80 1.10 2.88
N LYS A 71 9.76 1.25 3.69
CA LYS A 71 8.61 2.12 3.38
C LYS A 71 9.04 3.58 3.23
N GLN A 72 9.90 4.06 4.13
CA GLN A 72 10.47 5.41 4.04
C GLN A 72 11.25 5.61 2.73
N MET A 73 12.16 4.68 2.39
CA MET A 73 12.95 4.75 1.15
C MET A 73 12.06 4.72 -0.11
N GLN A 74 10.98 3.92 -0.10
CA GLN A 74 10.02 3.87 -1.21
C GLN A 74 9.27 5.19 -1.37
N GLU A 75 8.81 5.80 -0.28
CA GLU A 75 8.13 7.09 -0.33
C GLU A 75 9.08 8.21 -0.79
N GLU A 76 10.31 8.23 -0.28
CA GLU A 76 11.32 9.16 -0.76
C GLU A 76 11.63 8.98 -2.26
N ALA A 77 11.72 7.74 -2.73
CA ALA A 77 11.92 7.47 -4.16
C ALA A 77 10.73 7.95 -4.99
N ARG A 78 9.50 7.75 -4.49
CA ARG A 78 8.26 8.23 -5.11
C ARG A 78 8.24 9.76 -5.19
N GLU A 79 8.59 10.44 -4.10
CA GLU A 79 8.69 11.90 -4.03
C GLU A 79 9.80 12.45 -4.94
N ARG A 80 10.96 11.80 -5.00
CA ARG A 80 12.02 12.12 -5.97
C ARG A 80 11.53 11.98 -7.41
N GLY A 81 10.79 10.91 -7.71
CA GLY A 81 10.16 10.72 -9.02
C GLY A 81 9.17 11.85 -9.33
N ARG A 82 8.27 12.15 -8.39
CA ARG A 82 7.27 13.24 -8.53
C ARG A 82 7.93 14.60 -8.78
N LYS A 83 9.02 14.92 -8.11
CA LYS A 83 9.77 16.18 -8.33
C LYS A 83 10.43 16.25 -9.72
N GLN A 84 10.71 15.11 -10.35
CA GLN A 84 11.31 15.05 -11.69
C GLN A 84 10.28 15.13 -12.82
N VAL A 85 9.03 14.70 -12.59
CA VAL A 85 7.97 14.71 -13.62
C VAL A 85 7.84 16.08 -14.31
N PRO A 86 7.72 17.22 -13.60
CA PRO A 86 7.62 18.53 -14.26
C PRO A 86 8.81 18.83 -15.17
N LYS A 87 10.03 18.46 -14.76
CA LYS A 87 11.25 18.70 -15.55
C LYS A 87 11.24 17.88 -16.84
N ILE A 88 10.85 16.61 -16.75
CA ILE A 88 10.81 15.69 -17.89
C ILE A 88 9.69 16.13 -18.86
N VAL A 89 8.49 16.35 -18.35
CA VAL A 89 7.34 16.77 -19.16
C VAL A 89 7.63 18.11 -19.83
N ASN A 90 8.15 19.12 -19.12
CA ASN A 90 8.50 20.41 -19.72
C ASN A 90 9.65 20.33 -20.74
N LYS A 91 10.52 19.31 -20.66
CA LYS A 91 11.56 19.07 -21.66
C LYS A 91 11.00 18.45 -22.94
N ILE A 92 10.02 17.55 -22.81
CA ILE A 92 9.36 16.88 -23.94
C ILE A 92 8.37 17.84 -24.62
N LEU A 93 7.63 18.60 -23.82
CA LEU A 93 6.69 19.59 -24.32
C LEU A 93 7.44 20.71 -25.04
N LYS A 94 6.98 21.04 -26.25
CA LYS A 94 7.43 22.25 -26.94
C LYS A 94 7.12 23.48 -26.09
N LYS A 95 7.97 24.51 -26.18
CA LYS A 95 7.82 25.76 -25.39
C LYS A 95 6.42 26.37 -25.48
N ASN A 96 5.71 26.16 -26.60
CA ASN A 96 4.35 26.65 -26.80
C ASN A 96 3.34 25.97 -25.86
N PHE A 97 3.43 24.66 -25.65
CA PHE A 97 2.54 23.94 -24.74
C PHE A 97 2.83 24.23 -23.28
N ALA A 98 4.11 24.38 -22.91
CA ALA A 98 4.49 24.74 -21.54
C ALA A 98 3.92 26.11 -21.10
N LYS A 99 3.70 27.04 -22.04
CA LYS A 99 3.09 28.35 -21.77
C LYS A 99 1.59 28.29 -21.45
N LEU A 100 0.92 27.17 -21.75
CA LEU A 100 -0.52 27.02 -21.50
C LEU A 100 -0.86 26.80 -20.01
N GLY A 101 0.15 26.60 -19.15
CA GLY A 101 -0.03 26.56 -17.70
C GLY A 101 -0.64 25.25 -17.15
N TYR A 102 -0.83 24.23 -17.99
CA TYR A 102 -1.36 22.95 -17.56
C TYR A 102 -0.42 22.21 -16.61
N SER A 103 -1.01 21.49 -15.64
CA SER A 103 -0.26 20.61 -14.74
C SER A 103 0.39 19.47 -15.55
N PRO A 104 1.71 19.23 -15.41
CA PRO A 104 2.38 18.10 -16.05
C PRO A 104 1.76 16.73 -15.76
N TYR A 105 1.05 16.60 -14.63
CA TYR A 105 0.38 15.36 -14.24
C TYR A 105 -0.91 15.10 -15.00
N ASP A 106 -1.53 16.17 -15.51
CA ASP A 106 -2.82 16.16 -16.20
C ASP A 106 -2.66 15.80 -17.68
N ILE A 107 -1.41 15.79 -18.17
CA ILE A 107 -1.06 15.55 -19.57
C ILE A 107 -0.78 14.06 -19.78
N LYS A 108 -1.49 13.44 -20.72
CA LYS A 108 -1.31 12.05 -21.16
C LYS A 108 -0.91 12.02 -22.64
N SER A 109 0.11 11.24 -22.98
CA SER A 109 0.45 10.97 -24.38
C SER A 109 -0.54 9.97 -24.96
N ILE A 110 -1.17 10.27 -26.09
CA ILE A 110 -2.10 9.35 -26.73
C ILE A 110 -1.45 8.62 -27.92
N LEU A 111 -0.59 9.26 -28.73
CA LEU A 111 0.05 8.63 -29.91
C LEU A 111 1.37 9.30 -30.37
N HIS A 112 2.08 8.64 -31.30
CA HIS A 112 3.23 9.15 -32.07
C HIS A 112 2.74 9.81 -33.39
N PRO A 113 3.28 10.97 -33.86
CA PRO A 113 4.48 11.70 -33.44
C PRO A 113 4.23 12.83 -32.44
N ILE A 114 3.27 12.61 -31.53
CA ILE A 114 3.01 13.30 -30.25
C ILE A 114 1.76 14.19 -30.29
N ASP A 115 0.62 13.55 -30.05
CA ASP A 115 -0.61 14.17 -29.56
C ASP A 115 -0.75 13.90 -28.06
N PHE A 116 -0.94 14.97 -27.29
CA PHE A 116 -1.26 14.86 -25.87
C PHE A 116 -2.74 15.14 -25.64
N VAL A 117 -3.32 14.50 -24.63
CA VAL A 117 -4.58 14.94 -24.05
C VAL A 117 -4.33 15.40 -22.64
N THR A 118 -4.80 16.60 -22.35
CA THR A 118 -4.75 17.21 -21.03
C THR A 118 -6.13 17.14 -20.40
N PHE A 119 -6.20 16.48 -19.25
CA PHE A 119 -7.38 16.44 -18.39
C PHE A 119 -7.24 17.53 -17.34
N ASP A 120 -7.58 18.77 -17.68
CA ASP A 120 -7.33 19.93 -16.82
C ASP A 120 -8.09 19.79 -15.49
N GLY A 121 -7.34 19.74 -14.38
CA GLY A 121 -7.89 19.52 -13.05
C GLY A 121 -7.87 18.06 -12.56
N MET A 122 -7.36 17.12 -13.35
CA MET A 122 -7.23 15.70 -12.95
C MET A 122 -6.44 15.54 -11.65
N LYS A 123 -5.33 16.27 -11.45
CA LYS A 123 -4.58 16.23 -10.19
C LYS A 123 -5.42 16.69 -8.97
N LYS A 124 -6.46 17.51 -9.18
CA LYS A 124 -7.35 18.02 -8.13
C LYS A 124 -8.61 17.15 -7.98
N ASP A 125 -8.68 16.00 -8.64
CA ASP A 125 -9.84 15.11 -8.71
C ASP A 125 -11.13 15.81 -9.23
N GLN A 126 -10.98 16.89 -10.00
CA GLN A 126 -12.09 17.61 -10.62
C GLN A 126 -11.68 18.05 -12.04
N ILE A 127 -12.17 17.34 -13.05
CA ILE A 127 -11.87 17.65 -14.46
C ILE A 127 -12.77 18.79 -14.92
N GLU A 128 -12.16 19.93 -15.28
CA GLU A 128 -12.87 21.11 -15.80
C GLU A 128 -13.05 21.00 -17.32
N LYS A 129 -12.02 20.53 -18.02
CA LYS A 129 -12.03 20.36 -19.48
C LYS A 129 -11.02 19.32 -19.92
N VAL A 130 -11.29 18.74 -21.08
CA VAL A 130 -10.36 17.84 -21.78
C VAL A 130 -9.86 18.56 -23.03
N VAL A 131 -8.55 18.67 -23.18
CA VAL A 131 -7.92 19.44 -24.26
C VAL A 131 -6.97 18.53 -25.03
N LEU A 132 -7.20 18.40 -26.33
CA LEU A 132 -6.25 17.78 -27.23
C LEU A 132 -5.18 18.81 -27.62
N LEU A 133 -3.92 18.47 -27.37
CA LEU A 133 -2.74 19.24 -27.74
C LEU A 133 -1.99 18.49 -28.83
N SER A 134 -2.12 18.99 -30.06
CA SER A 134 -1.36 18.55 -31.22
C SER A 134 -0.52 19.72 -31.73
N ASP A 135 0.66 19.43 -32.30
CA ASP A 135 1.44 20.47 -32.96
C ASP A 135 1.22 20.45 -34.47
N LYS A 136 1.42 21.60 -35.11
CA LYS A 136 1.44 21.64 -36.58
C LYS A 136 2.63 20.83 -37.08
N THR A 137 2.39 20.05 -38.14
CA THR A 137 3.43 19.20 -38.72
C THR A 137 3.72 19.65 -40.15
N ALA A 138 4.97 19.51 -40.58
CA ALA A 138 5.35 19.76 -41.98
C ALA A 138 4.88 18.64 -42.93
N ASN A 139 4.40 17.51 -42.38
CA ASN A 139 3.89 16.40 -43.17
C ASN A 139 2.43 16.67 -43.54
N PRO A 140 2.10 16.86 -44.83
CA PRO A 140 0.74 17.21 -45.26
C PRO A 140 -0.30 16.14 -44.88
N HIS A 141 0.06 14.86 -44.88
CA HIS A 141 -0.85 13.78 -44.53
C HIS A 141 -1.20 13.82 -43.04
N LEU A 142 -0.21 13.98 -42.16
CA LEU A 142 -0.43 14.11 -40.72
C LEU A 142 -1.20 15.39 -40.38
N GLN A 143 -0.90 16.50 -41.07
CA GLN A 143 -1.64 17.74 -40.89
C GLN A 143 -3.11 17.57 -41.29
N GLY A 144 -3.40 16.85 -42.39
CA GLY A 144 -4.78 16.53 -42.78
C GLY A 144 -5.54 15.75 -41.71
N ILE A 145 -4.89 14.77 -41.05
CA ILE A 145 -5.48 14.03 -39.93
C ILE A 145 -5.76 14.97 -38.75
N HIS A 146 -4.82 15.85 -38.38
CA HIS A 146 -5.03 16.81 -37.31
C HIS A 146 -6.22 17.74 -37.58
N ASP A 147 -6.38 18.20 -38.83
CA ASP A 147 -7.47 19.08 -39.23
C ASP A 147 -8.83 18.35 -39.16
N MET A 148 -8.88 17.08 -39.58
CA MET A 148 -10.07 16.22 -39.44
C MET A 148 -10.47 16.00 -37.98
N ILE A 149 -9.50 15.75 -37.09
CA ILE A 149 -9.78 15.61 -35.66
C ILE A 149 -10.29 16.94 -35.09
N ALA A 150 -9.68 18.07 -35.45
CA ALA A 150 -10.12 19.38 -35.01
C ALA A 150 -11.56 19.68 -35.46
N GLU A 151 -11.91 19.31 -36.69
CA GLU A 151 -13.27 19.43 -37.22
C GLU A 151 -14.26 18.52 -36.48
N ALA A 152 -13.91 17.26 -36.23
CA ALA A 152 -14.73 16.34 -35.46
C ALA A 152 -15.01 16.87 -34.04
N VAL A 153 -13.99 17.39 -33.34
CA VAL A 153 -14.15 18.01 -32.01
C VAL A 153 -15.04 19.25 -32.09
N LYS A 154 -14.80 20.14 -33.08
CA LYS A 154 -15.60 21.36 -33.27
C LYS A 154 -17.08 21.05 -33.53
N ASN A 155 -17.34 20.03 -34.33
CA ASN A 155 -18.69 19.59 -34.69
C ASN A 155 -19.30 18.61 -33.67
N LYS A 156 -18.60 18.33 -32.55
CA LYS A 156 -19.03 17.37 -31.51
C LYS A 156 -19.32 15.96 -32.05
N LEU A 157 -18.58 15.54 -33.06
CA LEU A 157 -18.66 14.22 -33.68
C LEU A 157 -17.76 13.23 -32.94
N TYR A 158 -18.01 13.06 -31.64
CA TYR A 158 -17.28 12.12 -30.80
C TYR A 158 -18.21 11.50 -29.77
N ASP A 159 -17.87 10.30 -29.35
CA ASP A 159 -18.57 9.58 -28.28
C ASP A 159 -17.54 8.99 -27.31
N TRP A 160 -18.00 8.58 -26.15
CA TRP A 160 -17.18 7.97 -25.11
C TRP A 160 -17.63 6.52 -24.89
N GLN A 161 -16.67 5.63 -24.66
CA GLN A 161 -16.93 4.24 -24.33
C GLN A 161 -16.09 3.85 -23.13
N ILE A 162 -16.70 3.14 -22.19
CA ILE A 162 -15.99 2.59 -21.03
C ILE A 162 -15.47 1.22 -21.42
N LEU A 163 -14.16 1.05 -21.34
CA LEU A 163 -13.51 -0.25 -21.43
C LEU A 163 -13.29 -0.80 -20.02
N ARG A 164 -13.93 -1.92 -19.69
CA ARG A 164 -13.69 -2.68 -18.46
C ARG A 164 -12.83 -3.90 -18.76
N LEU A 165 -11.70 -3.99 -18.06
CA LEU A 165 -10.82 -5.15 -18.05
C LEU A 165 -11.18 -6.02 -16.84
N SER A 166 -11.54 -7.28 -17.09
CA SER A 166 -11.69 -8.27 -16.03
C SER A 166 -10.34 -8.92 -15.68
N ASN A 167 -10.27 -9.51 -14.48
CA ASN A 167 -9.03 -10.11 -13.96
C ASN A 167 -8.54 -11.32 -14.79
N ASP A 168 -9.40 -11.91 -15.61
CA ASP A 168 -9.11 -12.98 -16.56
C ASP A 168 -8.69 -12.45 -17.96
N GLY A 169 -8.58 -11.13 -18.12
CA GLY A 169 -8.23 -10.49 -19.39
C GLY A 169 -9.42 -10.29 -20.35
N GLY A 170 -10.64 -10.59 -19.91
CA GLY A 170 -11.85 -10.26 -20.66
C GLY A 170 -12.02 -8.75 -20.82
N VAL A 171 -12.48 -8.32 -22.00
CA VAL A 171 -12.74 -6.91 -22.31
C VAL A 171 -14.23 -6.72 -22.51
N LYS A 172 -14.83 -5.79 -21.77
CA LYS A 172 -16.23 -5.37 -21.96
C LYS A 172 -16.28 -3.90 -22.30
N TYR A 173 -17.11 -3.56 -23.27
CA TYR A 173 -17.39 -2.19 -23.67
C TYR A 173 -18.77 -1.80 -23.16
N GLU A 174 -18.85 -0.67 -22.47
CA GLU A 174 -20.12 -0.03 -22.08
C GLU A 174 -20.22 1.30 -22.83
N SER A 175 -21.41 1.60 -23.34
CA SER A 175 -21.77 2.89 -23.96
C SER A 175 -22.45 3.77 -22.92
#